data_AF-A0ABD6D7D5-F1
#
_entry.id   AF-A0ABD6D7D5-F1
#
_cell.length_a   1.000
_cell.length_b   1.000
_cell.length_c   1.000
_cell.angle_alpha   90.00
_cell.angle_beta   90.00
_cell.angle_gamma   90.00
#
_symmetry.space_group_name_H-M   'P 1'
#
loop_
_entity.id
_entity.type
_entity.pdbx_description
1 polymer ?
#
loop_
_entity_poly.entity_id
_entity_poly.type
_entity_poly.pdbx_seq_one_letter_code
_entity_poly.pdbx_strand_id
1 'polypeptide(L)'
;MTEIESVDTEDDYIHVRFNDPDRYETIRTPDWAENAAQSVSENAEVRTGKQKGGDEWEVQSVLIEKSVGEEKATAQAHRIVDKIES
;
A
#
# COMPACT_ATOMS: atom_id res chain seq x y z
N MET A 1 4.26 -2.69 13.00
CA MET A 1 3.03 -1.93 12.70
C MET A 1 3.46 -0.65 12.02
N THR A 2 3.38 -0.66 10.71
CA THR A 2 3.67 0.50 9.87
C THR A 2 2.56 1.52 10.08
N GLU A 3 2.92 2.72 10.50
CA GLU A 3 1.96 3.81 10.73
C GLU A 3 1.51 4.40 9.39
N ILE A 4 0.26 4.83 9.33
CA ILE A 4 -0.27 5.52 8.16
C ILE A 4 0.17 6.98 8.25
N GLU A 5 0.91 7.41 7.25
CA GLU A 5 1.39 8.78 7.11
C GLU A 5 0.25 9.71 6.70
N SER A 6 -0.59 9.28 5.76
CA SER A 6 -1.72 10.06 5.24
C SER A 6 -2.78 9.16 4.61
N VAL A 7 -4.04 9.60 4.66
CA VAL A 7 -5.16 8.99 3.95
C VAL A 7 -5.82 10.06 3.11
N ASP A 8 -5.74 9.89 1.79
CA ASP A 8 -6.29 10.84 0.83
C ASP A 8 -7.27 10.11 -0.08
N THR A 9 -8.47 10.65 -0.23
CA THR A 9 -9.46 10.09 -1.16
C THR A 9 -9.34 10.83 -2.49
N GLU A 10 -8.82 10.16 -3.52
CA GLU A 10 -8.58 10.73 -4.85
C GLU A 10 -9.21 9.83 -5.94
N ASP A 11 -9.83 10.46 -6.95
CA ASP A 11 -10.54 9.77 -8.04
C ASP A 11 -11.58 8.75 -7.52
N ASP A 12 -11.35 7.46 -7.80
CA ASP A 12 -12.19 6.33 -7.38
C ASP A 12 -11.54 5.49 -6.26
N TYR A 13 -10.44 5.96 -5.69
CA TYR A 13 -9.65 5.23 -4.70
C TYR A 13 -9.33 6.07 -3.46
N ILE A 14 -9.13 5.37 -2.35
CA ILE A 14 -8.59 5.88 -1.10
C ILE A 14 -7.13 5.48 -1.09
N HIS A 15 -6.25 6.47 -1.14
CA HIS A 15 -4.81 6.36 -1.09
C HIS A 15 -4.37 6.38 0.37
N VAL A 16 -4.01 5.20 0.90
CA VAL A 16 -3.44 5.06 2.23
C VAL A 16 -1.92 5.05 2.09
N ARG A 17 -1.26 6.15 2.46
CA ARG A 17 0.19 6.29 2.40
C ARG A 17 0.82 5.81 3.71
N PHE A 18 1.85 4.98 3.60
CA PHE A 18 2.65 4.48 4.72
C PHE A 18 4.06 5.06 4.73
N ASN A 19 4.63 5.30 3.55
CA ASN A 19 5.96 5.88 3.41
C ASN A 19 6.02 6.88 2.26
N ASP A 20 6.87 7.89 2.44
CA ASP A 20 7.12 8.91 1.42
C ASP A 20 7.74 8.30 0.13
N PRO A 21 7.14 8.53 -1.06
CA PRO A 21 7.69 8.10 -2.34
C PRO A 21 9.12 8.58 -2.61
N ASP A 22 9.51 9.76 -2.11
CA ASP A 22 10.80 10.38 -2.39
C ASP A 22 11.97 9.65 -1.72
N ARG A 23 11.69 8.73 -0.78
CA ARG A 23 12.70 7.88 -0.15
C ARG A 23 13.15 6.72 -1.03
N TYR A 24 12.40 6.41 -2.08
CA TYR A 24 12.63 5.24 -2.93
C TYR A 24 13.28 5.62 -4.24
N GLU A 25 14.23 4.80 -4.69
CA GLU A 25 14.85 4.99 -6.02
C GLU A 25 13.99 4.37 -7.12
N THR A 26 13.24 3.32 -6.80
CA THR A 26 12.36 2.62 -7.75
C THR A 26 11.02 2.33 -7.10
N ILE A 27 9.94 2.75 -7.73
CA ILE A 27 8.57 2.47 -7.29
C ILE A 27 7.93 1.53 -8.31
N ARG A 28 7.46 0.36 -7.85
CA ARG A 28 6.77 -0.65 -8.67
C ARG A 28 5.78 -1.43 -7.81
N THR A 29 4.99 -2.28 -8.46
CA THR A 29 4.09 -3.22 -7.80
C THR A 29 4.54 -4.64 -8.17
N PRO A 30 5.30 -5.31 -7.30
CA PRO A 30 5.67 -6.70 -7.48
C PRO A 30 4.46 -7.61 -7.40
N ASP A 31 4.49 -8.73 -8.12
CA ASP A 31 3.39 -9.70 -8.14
C ASP A 31 3.01 -10.18 -6.74
N TRP A 32 3.99 -10.40 -5.85
CA TRP A 32 3.71 -10.84 -4.48
C TRP A 32 2.93 -9.78 -3.68
N ALA A 33 3.16 -8.49 -3.93
CA ALA A 33 2.47 -7.39 -3.25
C ALA A 33 1.05 -7.25 -3.77
N GLU A 34 0.88 -7.37 -5.09
CA GLU A 34 -0.43 -7.39 -5.74
C GLU A 34 -1.28 -8.57 -5.24
N ASN A 35 -0.71 -9.77 -5.20
CA ASN A 35 -1.41 -10.96 -4.70
C ASN A 35 -1.82 -10.81 -3.22
N ALA A 36 -0.96 -10.22 -2.38
CA ALA A 36 -1.31 -9.92 -0.99
C ALA A 36 -2.46 -8.92 -0.88
N ALA A 37 -2.46 -7.89 -1.72
CA ALA A 37 -3.52 -6.89 -1.80
C ALA A 37 -4.85 -7.52 -2.22
N GLN A 38 -4.86 -8.21 -3.35
CA GLN A 38 -6.04 -8.90 -3.89
C GLN A 38 -6.60 -9.95 -2.92
N SER A 39 -5.74 -10.59 -2.13
CA SER A 39 -6.17 -11.53 -1.09
C SER A 39 -6.96 -10.86 0.05
N VAL A 40 -6.75 -9.57 0.32
CA VAL A 40 -7.45 -8.82 1.37
C VAL A 40 -8.64 -8.03 0.79
N SER A 41 -8.49 -7.51 -0.43
CA SER A 41 -9.53 -6.79 -1.15
C SER A 41 -9.33 -6.97 -2.66
N GLU A 42 -10.35 -7.48 -3.34
CA GLU A 42 -10.29 -7.88 -4.76
C GLU A 42 -9.81 -6.76 -5.70
N ASN A 43 -10.18 -5.50 -5.40
CA ASN A 43 -9.81 -4.31 -6.17
C ASN A 43 -8.74 -3.42 -5.48
N ALA A 44 -7.99 -3.95 -4.50
CA ALA A 44 -6.91 -3.18 -3.90
C ALA A 44 -5.63 -3.27 -4.73
N GLU A 45 -4.96 -2.14 -4.88
CA GLU A 45 -3.64 -2.03 -5.50
C GLU A 45 -2.61 -1.56 -4.46
N VAL A 46 -1.38 -2.04 -4.58
CA VAL A 46 -0.28 -1.64 -3.69
C VAL A 46 0.82 -1.03 -4.51
N ARG A 47 1.36 0.09 -4.06
CA ARG A 47 2.62 0.64 -4.57
C ARG A 47 3.71 0.33 -3.56
N THR A 48 4.75 -0.35 -4.00
CA THR A 48 5.95 -0.59 -3.18
C THR A 48 7.13 0.19 -3.73
N GLY A 49 8.04 0.53 -2.83
CA GLY A 49 9.25 1.26 -3.12
C GLY A 49 10.48 0.45 -2.75
N LYS A 50 11.50 0.48 -3.61
CA LYS A 50 12.82 -0.08 -3.34
C LYS A 50 13.75 1.03 -2.88
N GLN A 51 14.36 0.87 -1.71
CA GLN A 51 15.32 1.84 -1.18
C GLN A 51 16.60 1.92 -2.01
N LYS A 52 17.27 3.06 -1.96
CA LYS A 52 18.51 3.30 -2.69
C LYS A 52 19.65 2.47 -2.12
N GLY A 53 20.12 1.48 -2.88
CA GLY A 53 21.23 0.60 -2.49
C GLY A 53 20.84 -0.59 -1.60
N GLY A 54 19.55 -0.80 -1.35
CA GLY A 54 19.01 -2.00 -0.70
C GLY A 54 18.28 -2.89 -1.70
N ASP A 55 18.13 -4.18 -1.39
CA ASP A 55 17.30 -5.11 -2.16
C ASP A 55 15.88 -5.30 -1.59
N GLU A 56 15.62 -4.68 -0.43
CA GLU A 56 14.33 -4.71 0.24
C GLU A 56 13.31 -3.77 -0.40
N TRP A 57 12.09 -4.27 -0.48
CA TRP A 57 10.93 -3.55 -0.99
C TRP A 57 9.98 -3.29 0.18
N GLU A 58 9.54 -2.05 0.30
CA GLU A 58 8.62 -1.63 1.35
C GLU A 58 7.33 -1.11 0.76
N VAL A 59 6.23 -1.19 1.52
CA VAL A 59 4.97 -0.61 1.08
C VAL A 59 5.04 0.91 1.19
N GLN A 60 4.86 1.58 0.06
CA GLN A 60 4.76 3.03 -0.01
C GLN A 60 3.32 3.46 0.25
N SER A 61 2.37 2.94 -0.53
CA SER A 61 0.96 3.30 -0.42
C SER A 61 0.06 2.17 -0.91
N VAL A 62 -1.13 2.08 -0.34
CA VAL A 62 -2.17 1.14 -0.75
C VAL A 62 -3.36 1.93 -1.27
N LEU A 63 -3.83 1.58 -2.46
CA LEU A 63 -5.00 2.14 -3.10
C LEU A 63 -6.15 1.16 -2.91
N ILE A 64 -7.24 1.62 -2.32
CA ILE A 64 -8.44 0.80 -2.10
C ILE A 64 -9.65 1.57 -2.62
N GLU A 65 -10.57 0.92 -3.33
CA GLU A 65 -11.74 1.60 -3.89
C GLU A 65 -12.49 2.44 -2.83
N LYS A 66 -12.83 3.69 -3.18
CA LYS A 66 -13.55 4.58 -2.26
C LYS A 66 -14.91 4.03 -1.80
N SER A 67 -15.47 3.07 -2.56
CA SER A 67 -16.70 2.35 -2.26
C SER A 67 -16.65 1.60 -0.92
N VAL A 68 -15.46 1.20 -0.45
CA VAL A 68 -15.32 0.49 0.84
C VAL A 68 -15.35 1.41 2.05
N GLY A 69 -15.06 2.70 1.86
CA GLY A 69 -14.98 3.73 2.91
C GLY A 69 -13.63 3.80 3.63
N GLU A 70 -13.25 4.99 4.11
CA GLU A 70 -11.92 5.31 4.70
C GLU A 70 -11.55 4.42 5.88
N GLU A 71 -12.47 4.18 6.81
CA GLU A 71 -12.20 3.35 7.99
C GLU A 71 -11.84 1.92 7.61
N LYS A 72 -12.58 1.34 6.65
CA LYS A 72 -12.33 -0.01 6.16
C LYS A 72 -11.09 -0.07 5.29
N ALA A 73 -10.85 0.95 4.46
CA ALA A 73 -9.66 1.08 3.63
C ALA A 73 -8.39 1.08 4.50
N THR A 74 -8.38 1.92 5.54
CA THR A 74 -7.30 1.99 6.54
C THR A 74 -7.02 0.61 7.17
N ALA A 75 -8.06 -0.10 7.61
CA ALA A 75 -7.93 -1.42 8.22
C ALA A 75 -7.45 -2.50 7.22
N GLN A 76 -7.93 -2.48 5.98
CA GLN A 76 -7.47 -3.40 4.94
C GLN A 76 -6.03 -3.11 4.54
N ALA A 77 -5.66 -1.84 4.39
CA ALA A 77 -4.31 -1.42 4.08
C ALA A 77 -3.30 -1.91 5.13
N HIS A 78 -3.61 -1.76 6.42
CA HIS A 78 -2.78 -2.33 7.49
C HIS A 78 -2.60 -3.85 7.35
N ARG A 79 -3.69 -4.60 7.09
CA ARG A 79 -3.60 -6.06 6.91
C ARG A 79 -2.75 -6.46 5.71
N ILE A 80 -2.78 -5.67 4.64
CA ILE A 80 -1.95 -5.91 3.46
C ILE A 80 -0.48 -5.70 3.80
N VAL A 81 -0.15 -4.60 4.49
CA VAL A 81 1.22 -4.35 4.95
C VAL A 81 1.70 -5.45 5.90
N ASP A 82 0.90 -5.82 6.90
CA ASP A 82 1.24 -6.91 7.82
C ASP A 82 1.46 -8.24 7.07
N LYS A 83 0.70 -8.53 6.01
CA LYS A 83 0.93 -9.72 5.18
C LYS A 83 2.22 -9.67 4.37
N ILE A 84 2.60 -8.47 3.93
CA ILE A 84 3.79 -8.24 3.12
C ILE A 84 5.06 -8.31 3.98
N GLU A 85 5.00 -7.79 5.20
CA GLU A 85 6.12 -7.74 6.14
C GLU A 85 6.24 -9.00 7.02
N SER A 86 5.34 -9.99 6.87
CA SER A 86 5.31 -11.23 7.66
C SER A 86 6.09 -12.40 7.07
#